data_AF-A0A948W616-F1
#
_entry.id   AF-A0A948W616-F1
#
_cell.length_a   1.000
_cell.length_b   1.000
_cell.length_c   1.000
_cell.angle_alpha   90.00
_cell.angle_beta   90.00
_cell.angle_gamma   90.00
#
_symmetry.space_group_name_H-M   'P 1'
#
loop_
_entity.id
_entity.type
_entity.pdbx_description
1 polymer ?
#
loop_
_entity_poly.entity_id
_entity_poly.type
_entity_poly.pdbx_seq_one_letter_code
_entity_poly.pdbx_strand_id
1 'polypeptide(L)'
;MAKKIVFTLLSFALLLVVFANGAMAEEFYSPFAPVIVTDVTKELDQLSKEELPQILKMWEVMPRATFAKQFIQQLDIFGWATTKYRGESSFLNNAISCVVKIPSKNYEFTLVFSEYRWQNSKVGYYCGGEVTEVAPEEFEKIKYVYAQKICESANYLVGFVGNKRGEIIDLLKERLVEYGVISKSDDLEQKLTELGTFDFNSEFKISADELMFIPPKFTFRDFCPVKAVIVPMPVDKGGMILGLSYPDSGTVAYSPVALVLDYLKFEDVFTHELLHRSAYQGILVGQETDVETWASFVERNNGSFTYLFHSYQETARNIGKVITSFDAERARREMIKFRLGPSLDLEESVFEDYSAKAEKIFSSFRKTMFEKFMPKFYMDPLYWACVNDALYDQNGSFKTFFYTRYAFTLLNGPQKTQKWLADHEEIIRLAYEEAKKIVDKHKAEQKAKEKNSEIIPEMIKKYFLENRQLVQVYSNMLGLPESMPNSVKIEKIYLLIKTGVITMPQMMYRETGRIGDELL
;
A
#
# COMPACT_ATOMS: atom_id res chain seq x y z
N MET A 1 31.97 73.32 4.19
CA MET A 1 32.43 72.28 5.15
C MET A 1 31.78 70.90 4.89
N ALA A 2 31.37 70.58 3.66
CA ALA A 2 30.54 69.38 3.36
C ALA A 2 31.10 68.48 2.22
N LYS A 3 32.39 68.58 1.90
CA LYS A 3 33.03 67.75 0.84
C LYS A 3 34.15 66.81 1.32
N LYS A 4 34.44 66.77 2.63
CA LYS A 4 35.49 65.91 3.21
C LYS A 4 34.99 64.70 4.00
N ILE A 5 33.67 64.49 4.13
CA ILE A 5 33.10 63.36 4.88
C ILE A 5 32.71 62.18 3.97
N VAL A 6 32.50 62.41 2.67
CA VAL A 6 32.04 61.35 1.74
C VAL A 6 33.17 60.41 1.31
N PHE A 7 34.43 60.88 1.27
CA PHE A 7 35.55 60.03 0.82
C PHE A 7 36.06 59.05 1.88
N THR A 8 35.89 59.36 3.17
CA THR A 8 36.35 58.49 4.26
C THR A 8 35.38 57.33 4.51
N LEU A 9 34.08 57.51 4.27
CA LEU A 9 33.07 56.46 4.43
C LEU A 9 33.07 55.44 3.27
N LEU A 10 33.36 55.87 2.04
CA LEU A 10 33.50 54.94 0.90
C LEU A 10 34.76 54.07 1.01
N SER A 11 35.84 54.60 1.59
CA SER A 11 37.09 53.84 1.78
C SER A 11 36.96 52.78 2.88
N PHE A 12 36.13 53.00 3.90
CA PHE A 12 35.84 52.03 4.96
C PHE A 12 34.83 50.95 4.52
N ALA A 13 33.85 51.31 3.68
CA ALA A 13 32.93 50.36 3.09
C ALA A 13 33.62 49.43 2.07
N LEU A 14 34.60 49.94 1.31
CA LEU A 14 35.38 49.10 0.39
C LEU A 14 36.37 48.19 1.14
N LEU A 15 36.91 48.62 2.28
CA LEU A 15 37.74 47.75 3.13
C LEU A 15 36.93 46.62 3.78
N LEU A 16 35.68 46.88 4.20
CA LEU A 16 34.79 45.84 4.74
C LEU A 16 34.32 44.85 3.68
N VAL A 17 34.21 45.25 2.41
CA VAL A 17 33.87 44.33 1.30
C VAL A 17 35.08 43.50 0.85
N VAL A 18 36.31 44.01 1.00
CA VAL A 18 37.53 43.26 0.65
C VAL A 18 37.98 42.32 1.78
N PHE A 19 37.68 42.61 3.06
CA PHE A 19 37.92 41.68 4.18
C PHE A 19 36.76 40.72 4.48
N ALA A 20 35.58 40.91 3.89
CA ALA A 20 34.48 39.93 3.97
C ALA A 20 34.62 38.75 2.98
N ASN A 21 35.58 38.80 2.04
CA ASN A 21 35.96 37.67 1.18
C ASN A 21 37.16 36.87 1.73
N GLY A 22 37.50 37.07 3.01
CA GLY A 22 38.65 36.47 3.69
C GLY A 22 38.28 35.40 4.72
N ALA A 23 37.26 34.58 4.43
CA ALA A 23 37.04 33.25 4.99
C ALA A 23 35.85 32.68 4.24
N MET A 24 36.09 32.02 3.09
CA MET A 24 35.15 30.98 2.71
C MET A 24 35.23 29.97 3.85
N ALA A 25 34.31 30.07 4.80
CA ALA A 25 34.03 28.95 5.68
C ALA A 25 33.80 27.79 4.72
N GLU A 26 34.68 26.79 4.74
CA GLU A 26 34.42 25.53 4.06
C GLU A 26 32.99 25.17 4.46
N GLU A 27 32.07 25.13 3.49
CA GLU A 27 30.68 24.79 3.77
C GLU A 27 30.71 23.42 4.44
N PHE A 28 30.44 23.41 5.74
CA PHE A 28 30.53 22.20 6.52
C PHE A 28 29.45 21.26 6.02
N TYR A 29 29.87 20.21 5.31
CA TYR A 29 28.97 19.20 4.79
C TYR A 29 28.15 18.60 5.95
N SER A 30 26.83 18.57 5.78
CA SER A 30 25.92 17.96 6.73
C SER A 30 25.14 16.84 6.05
N PRO A 31 25.36 15.57 6.42
CA PRO A 31 24.63 14.46 5.80
C PRO A 31 23.13 14.47 6.18
N PHE A 32 22.76 15.23 7.21
CA PHE A 32 21.39 15.44 7.67
C PHE A 32 20.61 16.48 6.85
N ALA A 33 21.28 17.16 5.90
CA ALA A 33 20.65 18.14 5.03
C ALA A 33 19.47 17.52 4.26
N PRO A 34 18.35 18.27 4.07
CA PRO A 34 17.19 17.75 3.37
C PRO A 34 17.48 17.39 1.91
N VAL A 35 16.86 16.32 1.42
CA VAL A 35 16.84 15.96 0.00
C VAL A 35 15.63 16.64 -0.64
N ILE A 36 15.82 17.31 -1.77
CA ILE A 36 14.73 17.95 -2.51
C ILE A 36 14.43 17.14 -3.77
N VAL A 37 13.22 16.61 -3.89
CA VAL A 37 12.72 15.94 -5.09
C VAL A 37 11.76 16.89 -5.82
N THR A 38 12.18 17.38 -6.99
CA THR A 38 11.40 18.34 -7.79
C THR A 38 10.48 17.67 -8.80
N ASP A 39 10.94 16.59 -9.42
CA ASP A 39 10.18 15.81 -10.41
C ASP A 39 9.97 14.37 -9.90
N VAL A 40 8.76 14.08 -9.43
CA VAL A 40 8.37 12.74 -8.96
C VAL A 40 8.08 11.74 -10.08
N THR A 41 8.06 12.20 -11.34
CA THR A 41 7.80 11.36 -12.51
C THR A 41 9.09 10.85 -13.17
N LYS A 42 10.23 11.47 -12.83
CA LYS A 42 11.54 11.04 -13.31
C LYS A 42 11.85 9.62 -12.82
N GLU A 43 12.04 8.69 -13.74
CA GLU A 43 12.45 7.32 -13.44
C GLU A 43 13.98 7.25 -13.23
N LEU A 44 14.45 6.26 -12.46
CA LEU A 44 15.88 6.10 -12.19
C LEU A 44 16.74 5.86 -13.44
N ASP A 45 16.20 5.21 -14.47
CA ASP A 45 16.89 4.94 -15.73
C ASP A 45 17.06 6.18 -16.62
N GLN A 46 16.40 7.29 -16.25
CA GLN A 46 16.57 8.60 -16.88
C GLN A 46 17.70 9.41 -16.22
N LEU A 47 18.33 8.89 -15.15
CA LEU A 47 19.52 9.49 -14.56
C LEU A 47 20.75 9.13 -15.42
N SER A 48 21.65 10.10 -15.58
CA SER A 48 22.97 9.86 -16.16
C SER A 48 23.78 8.89 -15.29
N LYS A 49 24.77 8.22 -15.89
CA LYS A 49 25.67 7.33 -15.13
C LYS A 49 26.40 8.09 -14.03
N GLU A 50 26.68 9.38 -14.20
CA GLU A 50 27.37 10.22 -13.22
C GLU A 50 26.50 10.51 -11.99
N GLU A 51 25.18 10.63 -12.18
CA GLU A 51 24.18 10.85 -11.12
C GLU A 51 23.92 9.58 -10.29
N LEU A 52 24.19 8.39 -10.82
CA LEU A 52 23.96 7.14 -10.11
C LEU A 52 25.04 6.84 -9.04
N PRO A 53 24.67 6.29 -7.88
CA PRO A 53 25.61 5.79 -6.89
C PRO A 53 26.36 4.56 -7.43
N GLN A 54 27.55 4.30 -6.88
CA GLN A 54 28.44 3.21 -7.30
C GLN A 54 27.79 1.82 -7.19
N ILE A 55 26.96 1.62 -6.17
CA ILE A 55 26.27 0.33 -5.96
C ILE A 55 25.38 -0.05 -7.16
N LEU A 56 24.75 0.93 -7.82
CA LEU A 56 23.90 0.69 -8.98
C LEU A 56 24.69 0.45 -10.28
N LYS A 57 26.01 0.64 -10.25
CA LYS A 57 26.90 0.47 -11.41
C LYS A 57 27.59 -0.88 -11.42
N MET A 58 27.46 -1.65 -10.34
CA MET A 58 28.11 -2.96 -10.21
C MET A 58 27.56 -4.00 -11.19
N TRP A 59 26.30 -3.83 -11.61
CA TRP A 59 25.61 -4.73 -12.53
C TRP A 59 25.06 -3.98 -13.74
N GLU A 60 24.95 -4.70 -14.85
CA GLU A 60 24.46 -4.15 -16.12
C GLU A 60 22.93 -4.24 -16.20
N VAL A 61 22.29 -3.11 -16.57
CA VAL A 61 20.87 -3.10 -16.94
C VAL A 61 20.70 -3.85 -18.26
N MET A 62 20.05 -5.01 -18.21
CA MET A 62 19.84 -5.86 -19.38
C MET A 62 18.46 -5.64 -20.02
N PRO A 63 18.30 -5.86 -21.35
CA PRO A 63 17.00 -5.87 -21.99
C PRO A 63 16.03 -6.89 -21.37
N ARG A 64 14.73 -6.57 -21.32
CA ARG A 64 13.69 -7.45 -20.74
C ARG A 64 13.57 -8.84 -21.39
N ALA A 65 14.14 -9.06 -22.58
CA ALA A 65 14.01 -10.32 -23.33
C ALA A 65 15.18 -11.30 -23.10
N THR A 66 16.05 -11.05 -22.12
CA THR A 66 17.18 -11.95 -21.79
C THR A 66 16.98 -12.58 -20.42
N PHE A 67 15.89 -13.33 -20.24
CA PHE A 67 15.46 -13.86 -18.95
C PHE A 67 16.54 -14.73 -18.28
N ALA A 68 17.21 -15.63 -19.01
CA ALA A 68 18.22 -16.51 -18.41
C ALA A 68 19.38 -15.73 -17.79
N LYS A 69 19.86 -14.69 -18.49
CA LYS A 69 20.94 -13.82 -17.99
C LYS A 69 20.51 -12.96 -16.81
N GLN A 70 19.28 -12.46 -16.84
CA GLN A 70 18.69 -11.72 -15.72
C GLN A 70 18.60 -12.62 -14.48
N PHE A 71 18.16 -13.86 -14.63
CA PHE A 71 18.11 -14.82 -13.54
C PHE A 71 19.51 -15.10 -12.94
N ILE A 72 20.52 -15.32 -13.78
CA ILE A 72 21.91 -15.50 -13.33
C ILE A 72 22.40 -14.26 -12.56
N GLN A 73 22.17 -13.06 -13.10
CA GLN A 73 22.60 -11.83 -12.44
C GLN A 73 21.85 -11.60 -11.12
N GLN A 74 20.56 -11.95 -11.05
CA GLN A 74 19.79 -11.91 -9.81
C GLN A 74 20.37 -12.87 -8.76
N LEU A 75 20.77 -14.09 -9.13
CA LEU A 75 21.46 -15.02 -8.24
C LEU A 75 22.81 -14.46 -7.76
N ASP A 76 23.58 -13.82 -8.64
CA ASP A 76 24.84 -13.16 -8.29
C ASP A 76 24.64 -12.03 -7.28
N ILE A 77 23.62 -11.18 -7.48
CA ILE A 77 23.25 -10.11 -6.54
C ILE A 77 22.89 -10.68 -5.18
N PHE A 78 22.08 -11.74 -5.12
CA PHE A 78 21.73 -12.40 -3.86
C PHE A 78 22.95 -13.06 -3.20
N GLY A 79 23.85 -13.68 -3.98
CA GLY A 79 25.10 -14.25 -3.48
C GLY A 79 26.05 -13.18 -2.90
N TRP A 80 26.17 -12.04 -3.58
CA TRP A 80 26.89 -10.87 -3.09
C TRP A 80 26.29 -10.35 -1.80
N ALA A 81 24.97 -10.16 -1.77
CA ALA A 81 24.27 -9.59 -0.63
C ALA A 81 24.33 -10.49 0.61
N THR A 82 24.11 -11.79 0.45
CA THR A 82 24.23 -12.77 1.54
C THR A 82 25.64 -12.86 2.10
N THR A 83 26.66 -12.59 1.27
CA THR A 83 28.06 -12.47 1.73
C THR A 83 28.29 -11.14 2.46
N LYS A 84 27.77 -10.04 1.91
CA LYS A 84 27.98 -8.67 2.41
C LYS A 84 27.27 -8.42 3.75
N TYR A 85 26.05 -8.93 3.91
CA TYR A 85 25.16 -8.64 5.05
C TYR A 85 25.07 -9.76 6.10
N ARG A 86 25.99 -10.74 6.09
CA ARG A 86 25.93 -11.96 6.93
C ARG A 86 26.19 -11.76 8.44
N GLY A 87 26.30 -10.52 8.93
CA GLY A 87 26.62 -10.21 10.33
C GLY A 87 25.42 -9.72 11.16
N GLU A 88 25.59 -9.56 12.47
CA GLU A 88 24.61 -8.89 13.35
C GLU A 88 24.44 -7.43 12.92
N SER A 89 23.58 -7.14 11.96
CA SER A 89 23.21 -5.79 11.55
C SER A 89 22.13 -5.25 12.48
N SER A 90 22.46 -5.01 13.74
CA SER A 90 21.55 -4.49 14.77
C SER A 90 21.84 -3.03 15.08
N PHE A 91 21.59 -2.11 14.16
CA PHE A 91 22.04 -0.72 14.35
C PHE A 91 21.01 0.36 13.96
N LEU A 92 20.12 0.69 14.89
CA LEU A 92 19.31 1.93 14.82
C LEU A 92 19.95 3.10 15.58
N ASN A 93 20.83 2.84 16.55
CA ASN A 93 21.48 3.91 17.32
C ASN A 93 22.49 4.66 16.43
N ASN A 94 22.35 5.99 16.36
CA ASN A 94 23.18 6.96 15.61
C ASN A 94 23.03 6.97 14.07
N ALA A 95 21.99 6.34 13.51
CA ALA A 95 21.77 6.37 12.06
C ALA A 95 21.65 7.77 11.49
N ILE A 96 22.17 7.98 10.27
CA ILE A 96 21.93 9.23 9.56
C ILE A 96 20.46 9.26 9.13
N SER A 97 19.76 10.32 9.52
CA SER A 97 18.39 10.58 9.10
C SER A 97 18.28 11.95 8.45
N CYS A 98 17.56 12.04 7.33
CA CYS A 98 17.30 13.30 6.64
C CYS A 98 15.84 13.41 6.24
N VAL A 99 15.36 14.64 6.10
CA VAL A 99 14.02 14.92 5.56
C VAL A 99 14.08 14.95 4.04
N VAL A 100 13.15 14.27 3.39
CA VAL A 100 12.88 14.43 1.96
C VAL A 100 11.74 15.42 1.81
N LYS A 101 11.94 16.46 1.00
CA LYS A 101 10.92 17.45 0.66
C LYS A 101 10.51 17.29 -0.79
N ILE A 102 9.20 17.34 -1.02
CA ILE A 102 8.59 17.21 -2.34
C ILE A 102 7.69 18.44 -2.55
N PRO A 103 8.27 19.58 -2.96
CA PRO A 103 7.53 20.84 -3.03
C PRO A 103 6.29 20.76 -3.93
N SER A 104 6.38 20.05 -5.06
CA SER A 104 5.29 19.88 -6.03
C SER A 104 4.09 19.10 -5.49
N LYS A 105 4.24 18.37 -4.38
CA LYS A 105 3.18 17.61 -3.71
C LYS A 105 2.84 18.16 -2.33
N ASN A 106 3.51 19.22 -1.86
CA ASN A 106 3.43 19.74 -0.50
C ASN A 106 3.53 18.61 0.56
N TYR A 107 4.51 17.73 0.39
CA TYR A 107 4.71 16.57 1.25
C TYR A 107 6.18 16.42 1.65
N GLU A 108 6.39 15.84 2.83
CA GLU A 108 7.71 15.48 3.33
C GLU A 108 7.66 14.16 4.09
N PHE A 109 8.78 13.44 4.07
CA PHE A 109 8.96 12.21 4.82
C PHE A 109 10.41 12.05 5.29
N THR A 110 10.64 11.15 6.24
CA THR A 110 11.98 10.90 6.78
C THR A 110 12.64 9.71 6.10
N LEU A 111 13.87 9.86 5.64
CA LEU A 111 14.75 8.75 5.27
C LEU A 111 15.73 8.47 6.41
N VAL A 112 15.90 7.19 6.75
CA VAL A 112 16.86 6.72 7.76
C VAL A 112 17.78 5.68 7.14
N PHE A 113 19.08 5.91 7.24
CA PHE A 113 20.12 5.03 6.69
C PHE A 113 20.80 4.28 7.83
N SER A 114 20.29 3.08 8.14
CA SER A 114 20.70 2.30 9.32
C SER A 114 22.15 1.83 9.27
N GLU A 115 22.77 1.77 8.09
CA GLU A 115 24.19 1.41 7.93
C GLU A 115 25.12 2.63 7.88
N TYR A 116 24.61 3.86 7.90
CA TYR A 116 25.44 5.06 7.72
C TYR A 116 25.52 5.85 9.01
N ARG A 117 26.72 6.34 9.36
CA ARG A 117 26.97 7.18 10.55
C ARG A 117 27.81 8.39 10.19
N TRP A 118 27.53 9.50 10.86
CA TRP A 118 28.35 10.70 10.79
C TRP A 118 29.30 10.74 11.98
N GLN A 119 30.60 10.60 11.74
CA GLN A 119 31.63 10.62 12.78
C GLN A 119 32.88 11.32 12.27
N ASN A 120 33.52 12.15 13.10
CA ASN A 120 34.75 12.88 12.75
C ASN A 120 34.65 13.64 11.42
N SER A 121 33.50 14.28 11.19
CA SER A 121 33.18 15.01 9.96
C SER A 121 33.23 14.15 8.68
N LYS A 122 32.96 12.84 8.80
CA LYS A 122 32.97 11.88 7.71
C LYS A 122 31.74 10.98 7.75
N VAL A 123 31.27 10.57 6.58
CA VAL A 123 30.22 9.54 6.45
C VAL A 123 30.90 8.17 6.46
N GLY A 124 30.59 7.35 7.46
CA GLY A 124 31.01 5.95 7.50
C GLY A 124 29.85 5.02 7.12
N TYR A 125 30.13 4.03 6.29
CA TYR A 125 29.27 2.90 5.97
C TYR A 125 29.68 1.67 6.80
N TYR A 126 28.75 1.15 7.59
CA TYR A 126 28.93 0.11 8.59
C TYR A 126 28.22 -1.15 8.13
N CYS A 127 29.00 -2.16 7.73
CA CYS A 127 28.44 -3.38 7.17
C CYS A 127 29.36 -4.56 7.48
N GLY A 128 28.80 -5.69 7.94
CA GLY A 128 29.58 -6.90 8.21
C GLY A 128 30.67 -6.77 9.29
N GLY A 129 30.54 -5.80 10.21
CA GLY A 129 31.57 -5.48 11.21
C GLY A 129 32.70 -4.59 10.70
N GLU A 130 32.68 -4.20 9.43
CA GLU A 130 33.64 -3.29 8.81
C GLU A 130 33.07 -1.87 8.70
N VAL A 131 33.97 -0.87 8.70
CA VAL A 131 33.63 0.53 8.47
C VAL A 131 34.40 1.04 7.26
N THR A 132 33.67 1.50 6.25
CA THR A 132 34.24 2.12 5.05
C THR A 132 33.84 3.60 4.99
N GLU A 133 34.78 4.49 4.71
CA GLU A 133 34.46 5.91 4.50
C GLU A 133 33.76 6.10 3.14
N VAL A 134 32.69 6.91 3.14
CA VAL A 134 31.91 7.26 1.95
C VAL A 134 32.10 8.75 1.69
N ALA A 135 32.45 9.09 0.44
CA ALA A 135 32.57 10.48 0.02
C ALA A 135 31.21 11.20 0.13
N PRO A 136 31.16 12.47 0.59
CA PRO A 136 29.93 13.25 0.67
C PRO A 136 29.09 13.22 -0.61
N GLU A 137 29.73 13.38 -1.76
CA GLU A 137 29.06 13.40 -3.07
C GLU A 137 28.39 12.06 -3.39
N GLU A 138 29.01 10.95 -2.99
CA GLU A 138 28.45 9.62 -3.16
C GLU A 138 27.26 9.40 -2.24
N PHE A 139 27.34 9.86 -0.99
CA PHE A 139 26.21 9.76 -0.06
C PHE A 139 25.02 10.62 -0.47
N GLU A 140 25.25 11.81 -1.05
CA GLU A 140 24.16 12.62 -1.63
C GLU A 140 23.45 11.91 -2.79
N LYS A 141 24.20 11.20 -3.66
CA LYS A 141 23.59 10.37 -4.73
C LYS A 141 22.74 9.25 -4.16
N ILE A 142 23.25 8.55 -3.14
CA ILE A 142 22.50 7.50 -2.43
C ILE A 142 21.19 8.08 -1.88
N LYS A 143 21.26 9.16 -1.12
CA LYS A 143 20.08 9.83 -0.56
C LYS A 143 19.05 10.20 -1.62
N TYR A 144 19.51 10.86 -2.69
CA TYR A 144 18.66 11.30 -3.78
C TYR A 144 17.98 10.13 -4.50
N VAL A 145 18.72 9.08 -4.83
CA VAL A 145 18.17 7.92 -5.57
C VAL A 145 17.11 7.17 -4.76
N TYR A 146 17.32 6.95 -3.45
CA TYR A 146 16.26 6.36 -2.60
C TYR A 146 15.02 7.26 -2.53
N ALA A 147 15.22 8.57 -2.32
CA ALA A 147 14.11 9.52 -2.29
C ALA A 147 13.32 9.52 -3.61
N GLN A 148 14.04 9.56 -4.74
CA GLN A 148 13.46 9.56 -6.08
C GLN A 148 12.68 8.27 -6.33
N LYS A 149 13.24 7.09 -6.01
CA LYS A 149 12.56 5.80 -6.25
C LYS A 149 11.28 5.64 -5.46
N ILE A 150 11.26 6.10 -4.20
CA ILE A 150 10.04 6.12 -3.38
C ILE A 150 8.99 7.04 -4.02
N CYS A 151 9.40 8.23 -4.48
CA CYS A 151 8.49 9.18 -5.11
C CYS A 151 7.93 8.65 -6.44
N GLU A 152 8.78 8.08 -7.29
CA GLU A 152 8.40 7.41 -8.54
C GLU A 152 7.35 6.34 -8.27
N SER A 153 7.61 5.46 -7.31
CA SER A 153 6.73 4.33 -6.94
C SER A 153 5.38 4.82 -6.41
N ALA A 154 5.39 5.81 -5.51
CA ALA A 154 4.15 6.42 -5.01
C ALA A 154 3.34 7.07 -6.13
N ASN A 155 3.99 7.79 -7.04
CA ASN A 155 3.31 8.43 -8.16
C ASN A 155 2.72 7.42 -9.15
N TYR A 156 3.44 6.32 -9.42
CA TYR A 156 2.90 5.21 -10.20
C TYR A 156 1.64 4.62 -9.56
N LEU A 157 1.67 4.36 -8.24
CA LEU A 157 0.52 3.82 -7.52
C LEU A 157 -0.69 4.75 -7.58
N VAL A 158 -0.52 6.07 -7.45
CA VAL A 158 -1.63 7.03 -7.62
C VAL A 158 -2.33 6.86 -8.97
N GLY A 159 -1.57 6.76 -10.06
CA GLY A 159 -2.15 6.56 -11.39
C GLY A 159 -2.78 5.19 -11.54
N PHE A 160 -2.05 4.14 -11.16
CA PHE A 160 -2.47 2.75 -11.30
C PHE A 160 -3.78 2.48 -10.55
N VAL A 161 -3.83 2.92 -9.31
CA VAL A 161 -4.95 2.72 -8.40
C VAL A 161 -6.07 3.73 -8.62
N GLY A 162 -5.73 4.99 -8.90
CA GLY A 162 -6.69 6.06 -9.16
C GLY A 162 -7.60 5.77 -10.36
N ASN A 163 -7.06 5.15 -11.41
CA ASN A 163 -7.84 4.73 -12.58
C ASN A 163 -8.93 3.69 -12.23
N LYS A 164 -8.75 2.89 -11.18
CA LYS A 164 -9.71 1.85 -10.76
C LYS A 164 -10.97 2.39 -10.12
N ARG A 165 -10.87 3.56 -9.50
CA ARG A 165 -12.06 4.26 -9.01
C ARG A 165 -13.04 4.56 -10.15
N GLY A 166 -12.55 5.03 -11.30
CA GLY A 166 -13.39 5.31 -12.47
C GLY A 166 -14.13 4.07 -12.97
N GLU A 167 -13.42 2.94 -13.11
CA GLU A 167 -14.01 1.66 -13.52
C GLU A 167 -15.13 1.21 -12.55
N ILE A 168 -14.94 1.38 -11.24
CA ILE A 168 -15.97 1.07 -10.22
C ILE A 168 -17.18 2.00 -10.36
N ILE A 169 -16.95 3.30 -10.56
CA ILE A 169 -18.02 4.29 -10.75
C ILE A 169 -18.83 3.96 -12.01
N ASP A 170 -18.17 3.62 -13.12
CA ASP A 170 -18.84 3.26 -14.37
C ASP A 170 -19.71 2.01 -14.20
N LEU A 171 -19.20 0.96 -13.55
CA LEU A 171 -19.96 -0.26 -13.26
C LEU A 171 -21.17 0.01 -12.33
N LEU A 172 -20.99 0.83 -11.29
CA LEU A 172 -22.09 1.24 -10.41
C LEU A 172 -23.13 2.05 -11.18
N LYS A 173 -22.70 2.96 -12.05
CA LYS A 173 -23.59 3.74 -12.91
C LYS A 173 -24.40 2.83 -13.84
N GLU A 174 -23.78 1.86 -14.50
CA GLU A 174 -24.46 0.88 -15.36
C GLU A 174 -25.58 0.15 -14.60
N ARG A 175 -25.29 -0.35 -13.39
CA ARG A 175 -26.28 -1.02 -12.54
C ARG A 175 -27.40 -0.07 -12.11
N LEU A 176 -27.06 1.14 -11.64
CA LEU A 176 -28.06 2.12 -11.21
C LEU A 176 -28.98 2.55 -12.36
N VAL A 177 -28.47 2.63 -13.59
CA VAL A 177 -29.27 2.85 -14.80
C VAL A 177 -30.18 1.65 -15.09
N GLU A 178 -29.65 0.43 -15.05
CA GLU A 178 -30.41 -0.80 -15.27
C GLU A 178 -31.61 -0.91 -14.32
N TYR A 179 -31.42 -0.53 -13.04
CA TYR A 179 -32.47 -0.52 -12.03
C TYR A 179 -33.36 0.73 -12.05
N GLY A 180 -33.17 1.65 -13.01
CA GLY A 180 -33.96 2.86 -13.16
C GLY A 180 -33.88 3.78 -11.94
N VAL A 181 -32.70 3.87 -11.35
CA VAL A 181 -32.39 4.77 -10.22
C VAL A 181 -31.91 6.11 -10.74
N ILE A 182 -30.97 6.07 -11.68
CA ILE A 182 -30.39 7.24 -12.33
C ILE A 182 -30.60 7.15 -13.83
N SER A 183 -30.54 8.29 -14.52
CA SER A 183 -30.60 8.32 -15.97
C SER A 183 -29.23 8.01 -16.58
N LYS A 184 -29.20 7.56 -17.85
CA LYS A 184 -27.92 7.37 -18.58
C LYS A 184 -27.09 8.65 -18.68
N SER A 185 -27.76 9.80 -18.72
CA SER A 185 -27.14 11.13 -18.78
C SER A 185 -26.63 11.64 -17.43
N ASP A 186 -26.94 10.97 -16.32
CA ASP A 186 -26.50 11.42 -15.00
C ASP A 186 -24.99 11.20 -14.83
N ASP A 187 -24.31 12.18 -14.24
CA ASP A 187 -22.93 12.06 -13.78
C ASP A 187 -22.94 11.55 -12.34
N LEU A 188 -22.59 10.27 -12.15
CA LEU A 188 -22.58 9.66 -10.82
C LEU A 188 -21.50 10.26 -9.93
N GLU A 189 -20.32 10.59 -10.47
CA GLU A 189 -19.23 11.14 -9.68
C GLU A 189 -19.54 12.56 -9.19
N GLN A 190 -20.16 13.38 -10.04
CA GLN A 190 -20.66 14.69 -9.64
C GLN A 190 -21.74 14.56 -8.55
N LYS A 191 -22.72 13.65 -8.72
CA LYS A 191 -23.76 13.41 -7.71
C LYS A 191 -23.18 13.00 -6.36
N LEU A 192 -22.22 12.09 -6.34
CA LEU A 192 -21.54 11.67 -5.11
C LEU A 192 -20.80 12.83 -4.44
N THR A 193 -20.17 13.69 -5.23
CA THR A 193 -19.50 14.90 -4.74
C THR A 193 -20.50 15.90 -4.14
N GLU A 194 -21.65 16.10 -4.78
CA GLU A 194 -22.72 17.00 -4.31
C GLU A 194 -23.38 16.49 -3.02
N LEU A 195 -23.53 15.16 -2.88
CA LEU A 195 -24.01 14.53 -1.64
C LEU A 195 -23.03 14.73 -0.49
N GLY A 196 -21.74 14.88 -0.79
CA GLY A 196 -20.70 15.24 0.16
C GLY A 196 -20.56 14.21 1.28
N THR A 197 -20.52 14.70 2.52
CA THR A 197 -20.42 13.85 3.71
C THR A 197 -21.70 13.90 4.51
N PHE A 198 -22.21 12.73 4.88
CA PHE A 198 -23.34 12.57 5.77
C PHE A 198 -22.87 12.63 7.22
N ASP A 199 -23.45 13.56 7.98
CA ASP A 199 -23.21 13.74 9.40
C ASP A 199 -24.23 12.89 10.16
N PHE A 200 -23.75 11.83 10.81
CA PHE A 200 -24.60 11.02 11.70
C PHE A 200 -24.44 11.47 13.17
N ASN A 201 -23.33 12.13 13.51
CA ASN A 201 -23.13 12.91 14.73
C ASN A 201 -21.89 13.84 14.58
N SER A 202 -21.73 14.82 15.49
CA SER A 202 -20.69 15.87 15.41
C SER A 202 -19.24 15.39 15.28
N GLU A 203 -18.97 14.11 15.53
CA GLU A 203 -17.64 13.50 15.43
C GLU A 203 -17.52 12.52 14.25
N PHE A 204 -18.60 12.26 13.51
CA PHE A 204 -18.68 11.19 12.53
C PHE A 204 -19.34 11.62 11.22
N LYS A 205 -18.49 11.70 10.19
CA LYS A 205 -18.85 12.07 8.82
C LYS A 205 -18.45 10.93 7.88
N ILE A 206 -19.40 10.35 7.15
CA ILE A 206 -19.13 9.36 6.09
C ILE A 206 -19.35 10.02 4.73
N SER A 207 -18.44 9.83 3.78
CA SER A 207 -18.66 10.29 2.40
C SER A 207 -19.65 9.40 1.63
N ALA A 208 -20.36 9.96 0.64
CA ALA A 208 -21.22 9.17 -0.24
C ALA A 208 -20.47 8.03 -0.95
N ASP A 209 -19.21 8.27 -1.33
CA ASP A 209 -18.30 7.27 -1.89
C ASP A 209 -18.16 6.04 -0.98
N GLU A 210 -17.91 6.28 0.31
CA GLU A 210 -17.70 5.22 1.30
C GLU A 210 -18.98 4.41 1.55
N LEU A 211 -20.16 5.04 1.54
CA LEU A 211 -21.44 4.32 1.65
C LEU A 211 -21.73 3.38 0.48
N MET A 212 -21.09 3.63 -0.67
CA MET A 212 -21.19 2.83 -1.89
C MET A 212 -19.96 1.96 -2.13
N PHE A 213 -19.07 1.82 -1.13
CA PHE A 213 -17.81 1.07 -1.23
C PHE A 213 -16.90 1.50 -2.38
N ILE A 214 -17.00 2.75 -2.81
CA ILE A 214 -16.11 3.31 -3.81
C ILE A 214 -14.81 3.69 -3.07
N PRO A 215 -13.64 3.16 -3.47
CA PRO A 215 -12.38 3.54 -2.85
C PRO A 215 -12.19 5.06 -2.92
N PRO A 216 -11.60 5.68 -1.88
CA PRO A 216 -11.38 7.12 -1.86
C PRO A 216 -10.48 7.55 -3.03
N LYS A 217 -10.44 8.85 -3.34
CA LYS A 217 -9.47 9.38 -4.29
C LYS A 217 -8.08 9.33 -3.65
N PHE A 218 -7.30 8.34 -4.02
CA PHE A 218 -5.93 8.21 -3.53
C PHE A 218 -5.06 9.34 -4.07
N THR A 219 -4.26 9.87 -3.17
CA THR A 219 -3.30 10.93 -3.42
C THR A 219 -1.89 10.38 -3.24
N PHE A 220 -0.91 11.17 -3.69
CA PHE A 220 0.50 10.85 -3.52
C PHE A 220 0.86 10.54 -2.05
N ARG A 221 0.24 11.25 -1.11
CA ARG A 221 0.46 11.09 0.33
C ARG A 221 0.02 9.72 0.86
N ASP A 222 -0.99 9.10 0.25
CA ASP A 222 -1.52 7.82 0.71
C ASP A 222 -0.56 6.66 0.44
N PHE A 223 0.31 6.81 -0.57
CA PHE A 223 1.34 5.84 -0.92
C PHE A 223 2.74 6.22 -0.43
N CYS A 224 2.98 7.49 -0.08
CA CYS A 224 4.31 7.92 0.36
C CYS A 224 4.53 7.62 1.85
N PRO A 225 5.69 7.07 2.27
CA PRO A 225 5.95 6.73 3.66
C PRO A 225 5.96 7.96 4.58
N VAL A 226 5.67 7.80 5.88
CA VAL A 226 6.04 8.84 6.88
C VAL A 226 7.53 8.73 7.15
N LYS A 227 8.01 7.48 7.24
CA LYS A 227 9.40 7.13 7.47
C LYS A 227 9.79 5.96 6.57
N ALA A 228 10.87 6.12 5.83
CA ALA A 228 11.51 5.04 5.08
C ALA A 228 12.84 4.68 5.74
N VAL A 229 13.04 3.40 6.06
CA VAL A 229 14.23 2.88 6.75
C VAL A 229 15.01 1.99 5.80
N ILE A 230 16.23 2.38 5.46
CA ILE A 230 17.13 1.60 4.63
C ILE A 230 18.01 0.75 5.55
N VAL A 231 17.78 -0.56 5.57
CA VAL A 231 18.40 -1.48 6.52
C VAL A 231 18.54 -2.88 5.92
N PRO A 232 19.69 -3.56 6.07
CA PRO A 232 19.81 -4.97 5.71
C PRO A 232 18.84 -5.82 6.53
N MET A 233 18.15 -6.74 5.88
CA MET A 233 17.21 -7.66 6.53
C MET A 233 17.54 -9.11 6.16
N PRO A 234 18.69 -9.64 6.61
CA PRO A 234 19.03 -11.04 6.39
C PRO A 234 18.09 -11.96 7.18
N VAL A 235 17.82 -13.14 6.65
CA VAL A 235 17.04 -14.20 7.31
C VAL A 235 17.97 -15.33 7.72
N ASP A 236 17.79 -15.82 8.95
CA ASP A 236 18.50 -16.98 9.47
C ASP A 236 18.35 -18.15 8.49
N LYS A 237 19.48 -18.60 7.92
CA LYS A 237 19.64 -19.58 6.81
C LYS A 237 19.86 -19.00 5.40
N GLY A 238 20.25 -17.73 5.29
CA GLY A 238 20.81 -17.19 4.05
C GLY A 238 19.76 -16.65 3.06
N GLY A 239 18.54 -16.38 3.54
CA GLY A 239 17.56 -15.60 2.80
C GLY A 239 17.71 -14.10 3.06
N MET A 240 16.94 -13.28 2.35
CA MET A 240 16.79 -11.86 2.66
C MET A 240 15.35 -11.42 2.49
N ILE A 241 14.89 -10.57 3.39
CA ILE A 241 13.69 -9.77 3.22
C ILE A 241 14.10 -8.53 2.41
N LEU A 242 13.39 -8.25 1.31
CA LEU A 242 13.69 -7.10 0.46
C LEU A 242 12.98 -5.83 0.92
N GLY A 243 11.78 -5.97 1.48
CA GLY A 243 10.96 -4.87 1.96
C GLY A 243 10.07 -5.31 3.11
N LEU A 244 9.59 -4.34 3.89
CA LEU A 244 8.60 -4.56 4.93
C LEU A 244 7.81 -3.28 5.20
N SER A 245 6.49 -3.36 5.12
CA SER A 245 5.60 -2.25 5.45
C SER A 245 4.98 -2.39 6.85
N TYR A 246 4.92 -1.29 7.59
CA TYR A 246 4.24 -1.18 8.88
C TYR A 246 3.11 -0.14 8.78
N PRO A 247 1.92 -0.54 8.31
CA PRO A 247 0.82 0.38 7.98
C PRO A 247 0.48 1.34 9.12
N ASP A 248 0.38 0.85 10.35
CA ASP A 248 -0.01 1.64 11.54
C ASP A 248 0.94 2.79 11.86
N SER A 249 2.24 2.59 11.68
CA SER A 249 3.26 3.60 11.96
C SER A 249 3.55 4.49 10.75
N GLY A 250 3.06 4.08 9.58
CA GLY A 250 3.47 4.63 8.32
C GLY A 250 4.98 4.50 8.05
N THR A 251 5.63 3.46 8.60
CA THR A 251 7.04 3.15 8.32
C THR A 251 7.13 2.09 7.24
N VAL A 252 8.07 2.25 6.32
CA VAL A 252 8.41 1.22 5.34
C VAL A 252 9.91 0.97 5.41
N ALA A 253 10.32 -0.27 5.56
CA ALA A 253 11.72 -0.68 5.57
C ALA A 253 12.09 -1.27 4.21
N TYR A 254 13.28 -0.95 3.73
CA TYR A 254 13.83 -1.46 2.49
C TYR A 254 15.22 -2.01 2.72
N SER A 255 15.48 -3.20 2.20
CA SER A 255 16.82 -3.72 2.08
C SER A 255 17.59 -2.89 1.05
N PRO A 256 18.89 -2.60 1.26
CA PRO A 256 19.68 -1.92 0.25
C PRO A 256 19.67 -2.62 -1.12
N VAL A 257 19.46 -3.94 -1.11
CA VAL A 257 19.41 -4.76 -2.32
C VAL A 257 18.13 -4.53 -3.12
N ALA A 258 17.03 -4.13 -2.47
CA ALA A 258 15.79 -3.80 -3.16
C ALA A 258 15.99 -2.69 -4.19
N LEU A 259 16.81 -1.68 -3.87
CA LEU A 259 17.08 -0.60 -4.82
C LEU A 259 17.84 -1.09 -6.06
N VAL A 260 18.79 -2.02 -5.87
CA VAL A 260 19.54 -2.64 -6.98
C VAL A 260 18.59 -3.42 -7.87
N LEU A 261 17.75 -4.28 -7.29
CA LEU A 261 16.80 -5.09 -8.04
C LEU A 261 15.76 -4.24 -8.79
N ASP A 262 15.24 -3.19 -8.14
CA ASP A 262 14.29 -2.27 -8.76
C ASP A 262 14.93 -1.44 -9.89
N TYR A 263 16.20 -1.03 -9.75
CA TYR A 263 16.93 -0.30 -10.78
C TYR A 263 17.19 -1.18 -12.01
N LEU A 264 17.59 -2.43 -11.79
CA LEU A 264 17.79 -3.43 -12.85
C LEU A 264 16.47 -3.96 -13.43
N LYS A 265 15.34 -3.52 -12.88
CA LYS A 265 13.98 -3.95 -13.24
C LYS A 265 13.78 -5.47 -13.07
N PHE A 266 14.47 -6.06 -12.08
CA PHE A 266 14.31 -7.46 -11.65
C PHE A 266 13.24 -7.61 -10.60
N GLU A 267 12.89 -6.58 -9.85
CA GLU A 267 11.74 -6.61 -8.94
C GLU A 267 11.11 -5.20 -8.97
N ASP A 268 9.98 -5.03 -8.28
CA ASP A 268 9.39 -3.69 -8.03
C ASP A 268 9.02 -3.57 -6.54
N VAL A 269 10.01 -3.86 -5.69
CA VAL A 269 9.89 -3.94 -4.23
C VAL A 269 9.37 -2.62 -3.66
N PHE A 270 9.84 -1.48 -4.18
CA PHE A 270 9.37 -0.19 -3.66
C PHE A 270 7.88 0.01 -3.93
N THR A 271 7.42 -0.29 -5.14
CA THR A 271 5.98 -0.23 -5.44
C THR A 271 5.19 -1.25 -4.62
N HIS A 272 5.72 -2.47 -4.45
CA HIS A 272 5.13 -3.53 -3.64
C HIS A 272 4.88 -3.08 -2.19
N GLU A 273 5.92 -2.61 -1.49
CA GLU A 273 5.80 -2.20 -0.08
C GLU A 273 4.94 -0.95 0.12
N LEU A 274 4.98 -0.01 -0.83
CA LEU A 274 4.10 1.16 -0.78
C LEU A 274 2.63 0.79 -1.03
N LEU A 275 2.35 -0.29 -1.76
CA LEU A 275 0.99 -0.82 -1.87
C LEU A 275 0.51 -1.37 -0.53
N HIS A 276 1.37 -2.13 0.18
CA HIS A 276 1.05 -2.61 1.54
C HIS A 276 0.75 -1.47 2.51
N ARG A 277 1.35 -0.30 2.30
CA ARG A 277 1.02 0.89 3.10
C ARG A 277 -0.39 1.43 2.81
N SER A 278 -0.86 1.29 1.58
CA SER A 278 -2.00 2.06 1.09
C SER A 278 -3.29 1.72 1.83
N ALA A 279 -4.21 2.68 1.87
CA ALA A 279 -5.55 2.41 2.37
C ALA A 279 -6.27 1.32 1.56
N TYR A 280 -5.80 0.86 0.38
CA TYR A 280 -6.38 -0.35 -0.24
C TYR A 280 -6.25 -1.60 0.64
N GLN A 281 -5.12 -1.77 1.32
CA GLN A 281 -4.97 -2.84 2.32
C GLN A 281 -5.79 -2.54 3.58
N GLY A 282 -5.86 -1.27 3.97
CA GLY A 282 -6.60 -0.81 5.15
C GLY A 282 -8.13 -0.75 4.98
N ILE A 283 -8.66 -0.63 3.77
CA ILE A 283 -10.09 -0.42 3.55
C ILE A 283 -10.90 -1.67 3.92
N LEU A 284 -10.29 -2.87 3.92
CA LEU A 284 -11.09 -4.06 3.77
C LEU A 284 -10.49 -5.40 4.24
N VAL A 285 -9.94 -5.46 5.45
CA VAL A 285 -9.54 -6.74 6.05
C VAL A 285 -8.42 -7.41 5.23
N GLY A 286 -7.20 -6.87 5.32
CA GLY A 286 -6.00 -7.51 4.74
C GLY A 286 -5.70 -8.94 5.25
N GLN A 287 -6.53 -9.50 6.13
CA GLN A 287 -6.50 -10.90 6.56
C GLN A 287 -7.36 -11.83 5.68
N GLU A 288 -8.41 -11.32 5.03
CA GLU A 288 -9.30 -12.11 4.17
C GLU A 288 -8.88 -12.08 2.70
N THR A 289 -7.93 -11.22 2.38
CA THR A 289 -7.38 -11.06 1.04
C THR A 289 -5.87 -11.21 1.13
N ASP A 290 -5.32 -12.07 0.28
CA ASP A 290 -3.87 -12.22 0.19
C ASP A 290 -3.28 -10.97 -0.46
N VAL A 291 -2.95 -10.01 0.40
CA VAL A 291 -2.38 -8.72 0.01
C VAL A 291 -1.07 -8.90 -0.76
N GLU A 292 -0.33 -9.95 -0.46
CA GLU A 292 0.91 -10.28 -1.13
C GLU A 292 0.64 -10.75 -2.55
N THR A 293 -0.39 -11.58 -2.75
CA THR A 293 -0.87 -11.92 -4.10
C THR A 293 -1.26 -10.67 -4.89
N TRP A 294 -1.94 -9.70 -4.27
CA TRP A 294 -2.29 -8.44 -4.95
C TRP A 294 -1.06 -7.61 -5.29
N ALA A 295 -0.14 -7.45 -4.33
CA ALA A 295 1.11 -6.72 -4.50
C ALA A 295 1.95 -7.32 -5.65
N SER A 296 2.06 -8.65 -5.69
CA SER A 296 2.71 -9.37 -6.80
C SER A 296 2.11 -9.06 -8.17
N PHE A 297 0.82 -8.76 -8.27
CA PHE A 297 0.23 -8.37 -9.55
C PHE A 297 0.38 -6.86 -9.84
N VAL A 298 0.52 -5.99 -8.85
CA VAL A 298 0.74 -4.54 -9.09
C VAL A 298 2.13 -4.27 -9.69
N GLU A 299 3.13 -5.08 -9.32
CA GLU A 299 4.51 -5.02 -9.78
C GLU A 299 4.61 -4.82 -11.31
N ARG A 300 5.44 -3.84 -11.72
CA ARG A 300 5.68 -3.52 -13.14
C ARG A 300 6.79 -4.36 -13.77
N ASN A 301 7.63 -4.92 -12.91
CA ASN A 301 8.86 -5.58 -13.28
C ASN A 301 8.71 -7.07 -13.05
N ASN A 302 9.36 -7.84 -13.91
CA ASN A 302 9.62 -9.25 -13.69
C ASN A 302 8.41 -10.19 -13.58
N GLY A 303 7.32 -9.89 -14.29
CA GLY A 303 6.07 -10.67 -14.24
C GLY A 303 6.22 -12.18 -14.49
N SER A 304 7.10 -12.57 -15.42
CA SER A 304 7.43 -13.98 -15.65
C SER A 304 8.08 -14.67 -14.46
N PHE A 305 9.08 -14.07 -13.79
CA PHE A 305 9.66 -14.67 -12.59
C PHE A 305 8.75 -14.56 -11.39
N THR A 306 7.98 -13.47 -11.24
CA THR A 306 6.94 -13.38 -10.21
C THR A 306 5.96 -14.55 -10.35
N TYR A 307 5.45 -14.81 -11.56
CA TYR A 307 4.56 -15.95 -11.80
C TYR A 307 5.24 -17.30 -11.57
N LEU A 308 6.47 -17.47 -12.10
CA LEU A 308 7.17 -18.75 -12.05
C LEU A 308 7.69 -19.08 -10.66
N PHE A 309 8.26 -18.15 -9.91
CA PHE A 309 9.06 -18.43 -8.71
C PHE A 309 8.49 -17.85 -7.42
N HIS A 310 7.62 -16.82 -7.48
CA HIS A 310 7.09 -16.20 -6.27
C HIS A 310 6.16 -17.16 -5.51
N SER A 311 6.34 -17.29 -4.19
CA SER A 311 5.53 -18.19 -3.35
C SER A 311 4.03 -17.87 -3.41
N TYR A 312 3.65 -16.61 -3.22
CA TYR A 312 2.25 -16.15 -3.26
C TYR A 312 1.54 -16.40 -4.61
N GLN A 313 2.28 -16.60 -5.71
CA GLN A 313 1.70 -16.92 -7.01
C GLN A 313 1.32 -18.41 -7.17
N GLU A 314 1.38 -19.24 -6.13
CA GLU A 314 1.02 -20.66 -6.20
C GLU A 314 -0.42 -20.88 -6.69
N THR A 315 -1.39 -20.16 -6.12
CA THR A 315 -2.80 -20.26 -6.54
C THR A 315 -2.97 -19.84 -8.01
N ALA A 316 -2.29 -18.77 -8.43
CA ALA A 316 -2.29 -18.33 -9.82
C ALA A 316 -1.66 -19.37 -10.77
N ARG A 317 -0.59 -20.05 -10.35
CA ARG A 317 0.00 -21.17 -11.11
C ARG A 317 -0.96 -22.34 -11.23
N ASN A 318 -1.66 -22.71 -10.16
CA ASN A 318 -2.63 -23.80 -10.17
C ASN A 318 -3.79 -23.51 -11.14
N ILE A 319 -4.32 -22.29 -11.10
CA ILE A 319 -5.35 -21.82 -12.04
C ILE A 319 -4.81 -21.82 -13.48
N GLY A 320 -3.62 -21.27 -13.69
CA GLY A 320 -2.98 -21.22 -15.01
C GLY A 320 -2.73 -22.60 -15.60
N LYS A 321 -2.34 -23.58 -14.79
CA LYS A 321 -2.21 -24.98 -15.22
C LYS A 321 -3.52 -25.55 -15.74
N VAL A 322 -4.64 -25.27 -15.07
CA VAL A 322 -5.96 -25.75 -15.52
C VAL A 322 -6.41 -25.04 -16.80
N ILE A 323 -6.30 -23.71 -16.85
CA ILE A 323 -6.85 -22.89 -17.95
C ILE A 323 -5.99 -22.96 -19.21
N THR A 324 -4.67 -22.97 -19.04
CA THR A 324 -3.71 -22.84 -20.16
C THR A 324 -2.90 -24.11 -20.41
N SER A 325 -3.07 -25.14 -19.58
CA SER A 325 -2.24 -26.36 -19.59
C SER A 325 -0.74 -26.10 -19.33
N PHE A 326 -0.37 -24.91 -18.86
CA PHE A 326 1.00 -24.55 -18.52
C PHE A 326 1.37 -25.04 -17.11
N ASP A 327 2.24 -26.04 -17.02
CA ASP A 327 2.74 -26.55 -15.74
C ASP A 327 4.05 -25.85 -15.34
N ALA A 328 3.94 -24.86 -14.47
CA ALA A 328 5.08 -24.07 -14.00
C ALA A 328 6.11 -24.90 -13.21
N GLU A 329 5.68 -25.93 -12.46
CA GLU A 329 6.61 -26.84 -11.76
C GLU A 329 7.47 -27.61 -12.75
N ARG A 330 6.83 -28.12 -13.80
CA ARG A 330 7.54 -28.81 -14.89
C ARG A 330 8.46 -27.85 -15.62
N ALA A 331 8.00 -26.64 -15.95
CA ALA A 331 8.81 -25.62 -16.60
C ALA A 331 10.08 -25.35 -15.80
N ARG A 332 9.97 -25.05 -14.49
CA ARG A 332 11.14 -24.80 -13.62
C ARG A 332 12.16 -25.94 -13.63
N ARG A 333 11.71 -27.20 -13.58
CA ARG A 333 12.60 -28.38 -13.64
C ARG A 333 13.31 -28.55 -14.98
N GLU A 334 12.66 -28.16 -16.08
CA GLU A 334 13.24 -28.23 -17.42
C GLU A 334 14.19 -27.05 -17.69
N MET A 335 13.87 -25.87 -17.12
CA MET A 335 14.69 -24.65 -17.16
C MET A 335 15.99 -24.79 -16.36
N ILE A 336 15.92 -25.41 -15.17
CA ILE A 336 17.03 -25.51 -14.23
C ILE A 336 17.44 -26.98 -14.09
N LYS A 337 18.53 -27.36 -14.77
CA LYS A 337 19.07 -28.71 -14.71
C LYS A 337 20.20 -28.78 -13.68
N PHE A 338 19.97 -29.56 -12.63
CA PHE A 338 21.03 -29.94 -11.70
C PHE A 338 21.82 -31.10 -12.30
N ARG A 339 23.08 -30.86 -12.67
CA ARG A 339 24.02 -31.93 -13.00
C ARG A 339 24.75 -32.35 -11.71
N LEU A 340 25.31 -33.56 -11.68
CA LEU A 340 26.16 -34.04 -10.57
C LEU A 340 27.34 -33.05 -10.34
N GLY A 341 27.23 -32.21 -9.32
CA GLY A 341 28.18 -31.13 -8.98
C GLY A 341 27.46 -29.81 -8.62
N PRO A 342 28.16 -28.77 -8.13
CA PRO A 342 27.57 -27.49 -7.76
C PRO A 342 27.24 -26.57 -8.96
N SER A 343 27.19 -27.09 -10.18
CA SER A 343 26.93 -26.30 -11.39
C SER A 343 25.45 -26.31 -11.76
N LEU A 344 24.82 -25.14 -11.76
CA LEU A 344 23.53 -24.92 -12.40
C LEU A 344 23.73 -24.88 -13.92
N ASP A 345 23.01 -25.75 -14.64
CA ASP A 345 22.97 -25.73 -16.10
C ASP A 345 21.62 -25.15 -16.53
N LEU A 346 21.65 -23.98 -17.18
CA LEU A 346 20.46 -23.31 -17.70
C LEU A 346 20.42 -23.51 -19.21
N GLU A 347 19.40 -24.23 -19.68
CA GLU A 347 19.15 -24.33 -21.11
C GLU A 347 18.46 -23.04 -21.58
N GLU A 348 19.26 -22.05 -21.99
CA GLU A 348 18.81 -20.68 -22.29
C GLU A 348 17.58 -20.67 -23.21
N SER A 349 17.55 -21.45 -24.29
CA SER A 349 16.39 -21.50 -25.19
C SER A 349 15.10 -22.00 -24.52
N VAL A 350 15.20 -22.97 -23.62
CA VAL A 350 14.05 -23.48 -22.85
C VAL A 350 13.63 -22.46 -21.79
N PHE A 351 14.61 -21.81 -21.18
CA PHE A 351 14.39 -20.75 -20.20
C PHE A 351 13.62 -19.57 -20.81
N GLU A 352 14.08 -19.06 -21.95
CA GLU A 352 13.44 -17.95 -22.65
C GLU A 352 12.01 -18.31 -23.12
N ASP A 353 11.80 -19.50 -23.67
CA ASP A 353 10.47 -19.95 -24.11
C ASP A 353 9.47 -20.05 -22.96
N TYR A 354 9.86 -20.64 -21.83
CA TYR A 354 8.99 -20.75 -20.67
C TYR A 354 8.74 -19.41 -19.96
N SER A 355 9.75 -18.55 -19.85
CA SER A 355 9.57 -17.20 -19.31
C SER A 355 8.63 -16.37 -20.18
N ALA A 356 8.73 -16.45 -21.51
CA ALA A 356 7.82 -15.75 -22.41
C ALA A 356 6.37 -16.25 -22.31
N LYS A 357 6.16 -17.56 -22.06
CA LYS A 357 4.83 -18.13 -21.80
C LYS A 357 4.28 -17.64 -20.45
N ALA A 358 5.10 -17.68 -19.40
CA ALA A 358 4.73 -17.19 -18.07
C ALA A 358 4.35 -15.70 -18.10
N GLU A 359 5.11 -14.86 -18.82
CA GLU A 359 4.84 -13.43 -18.96
C GLU A 359 3.44 -13.16 -19.56
N LYS A 360 3.05 -13.94 -20.58
CA LYS A 360 1.71 -13.82 -21.20
C LYS A 360 0.60 -14.20 -20.22
N ILE A 361 0.80 -15.27 -19.43
CA ILE A 361 -0.17 -15.70 -18.42
C ILE A 361 -0.29 -14.64 -17.34
N PHE A 362 0.83 -14.20 -16.78
CA PHE A 362 0.89 -13.16 -15.75
C PHE A 362 0.20 -11.88 -16.22
N SER A 363 0.55 -11.36 -17.40
CA SER A 363 -0.08 -10.16 -17.97
C SER A 363 -1.59 -10.31 -18.14
N SER A 364 -2.06 -11.47 -18.62
CA SER A 364 -3.49 -11.75 -18.77
C SER A 364 -4.21 -11.87 -17.42
N PHE A 365 -3.56 -12.48 -16.43
CA PHE A 365 -4.10 -12.67 -15.08
C PHE A 365 -4.15 -11.35 -14.36
N ARG A 366 -3.06 -10.57 -14.36
CA ARG A 366 -2.98 -9.20 -13.88
C ARG A 366 -4.12 -8.35 -14.46
N LYS A 367 -4.28 -8.35 -15.78
CA LYS A 367 -5.36 -7.63 -16.46
C LYS A 367 -6.73 -8.05 -15.94
N THR A 368 -6.99 -9.36 -15.91
CA THR A 368 -8.27 -9.91 -15.42
C THR A 368 -8.51 -9.58 -13.95
N MET A 369 -7.47 -9.66 -13.13
CA MET A 369 -7.53 -9.39 -11.70
C MET A 369 -7.93 -7.92 -11.47
N PHE A 370 -7.22 -6.98 -12.09
CA PHE A 370 -7.43 -5.55 -11.86
C PHE A 370 -8.61 -4.93 -12.63
N GLU A 371 -8.94 -5.41 -13.82
CA GLU A 371 -10.02 -4.82 -14.65
C GLU A 371 -11.36 -5.54 -14.48
N LYS A 372 -11.37 -6.79 -14.00
CA LYS A 372 -12.61 -7.58 -13.90
C LYS A 372 -12.88 -8.07 -12.50
N PHE A 373 -11.89 -8.68 -11.84
CA PHE A 373 -12.09 -9.30 -10.53
C PHE A 373 -12.22 -8.24 -9.44
N MET A 374 -11.22 -7.38 -9.26
CA MET A 374 -11.21 -6.38 -8.18
C MET A 374 -12.46 -5.49 -8.18
N PRO A 375 -12.86 -4.88 -9.32
CA PRO A 375 -14.09 -4.09 -9.33
C PRO A 375 -15.32 -4.90 -8.89
N LYS A 376 -15.46 -6.14 -9.38
CA LYS A 376 -16.59 -7.01 -9.01
C LYS A 376 -16.53 -7.47 -7.55
N PHE A 377 -15.35 -7.82 -7.07
CA PHE A 377 -15.09 -8.33 -5.73
C PHE A 377 -15.45 -7.28 -4.67
N TYR A 378 -15.00 -6.04 -4.84
CA TYR A 378 -15.32 -4.96 -3.90
C TYR A 378 -16.77 -4.45 -3.97
N MET A 379 -17.42 -4.66 -5.12
CA MET A 379 -18.84 -4.37 -5.30
C MET A 379 -19.76 -5.50 -4.82
N ASP A 380 -19.21 -6.63 -4.38
CA ASP A 380 -20.02 -7.79 -3.97
C ASP A 380 -20.42 -7.68 -2.49
N PRO A 381 -21.72 -7.52 -2.16
CA PRO A 381 -22.16 -7.52 -0.77
C PRO A 381 -21.87 -8.83 -0.04
N LEU A 382 -21.77 -9.94 -0.78
CA LEU A 382 -21.46 -11.25 -0.22
C LEU A 382 -20.07 -11.29 0.39
N TYR A 383 -19.11 -10.57 -0.19
CA TYR A 383 -17.79 -10.44 0.41
C TYR A 383 -17.87 -9.82 1.82
N TRP A 384 -18.65 -8.76 1.97
CA TRP A 384 -18.86 -8.11 3.26
C TRP A 384 -19.69 -8.94 4.24
N ALA A 385 -20.59 -9.79 3.74
CA ALA A 385 -21.27 -10.80 4.53
C ALA A 385 -20.29 -11.87 5.03
N CYS A 386 -19.40 -12.36 4.17
CA CYS A 386 -18.36 -13.32 4.53
C CYS A 386 -17.41 -12.77 5.60
N VAL A 387 -17.07 -11.47 5.57
CA VAL A 387 -16.27 -10.82 6.64
C VAL A 387 -17.00 -10.88 7.99
N ASN A 388 -18.32 -10.68 8.01
CA ASN A 388 -19.11 -10.84 9.23
C ASN A 388 -19.07 -12.28 9.75
N ASP A 389 -19.26 -13.24 8.85
CA ASP A 389 -19.30 -14.67 9.19
C ASP A 389 -17.94 -15.17 9.70
N ALA A 390 -16.84 -14.78 9.04
CA ALA A 390 -15.48 -15.13 9.43
C ALA A 390 -15.11 -14.58 10.82
N LEU A 391 -15.53 -13.35 11.11
CA LEU A 391 -15.34 -12.74 12.43
C LEU A 391 -16.32 -13.28 13.48
N TYR A 392 -17.26 -14.17 13.08
CA TYR A 392 -18.40 -14.60 13.89
C TYR A 392 -19.12 -13.42 14.54
N ASP A 393 -19.22 -12.33 13.79
CA ASP A 393 -19.68 -11.05 14.24
C ASP A 393 -20.56 -10.44 13.17
N GLN A 394 -21.85 -10.33 13.46
CA GLN A 394 -22.84 -9.79 12.54
C GLN A 394 -22.57 -8.31 12.17
N ASN A 395 -21.64 -7.65 12.87
CA ASN A 395 -21.14 -6.32 12.53
C ASN A 395 -19.61 -6.33 12.31
N GLY A 396 -19.00 -7.48 12.04
CA GLY A 396 -17.55 -7.62 11.86
C GLY A 396 -17.01 -6.74 10.75
N SER A 397 -17.72 -6.65 9.63
CA SER A 397 -17.47 -5.75 8.49
C SER A 397 -17.48 -4.28 8.92
N PHE A 398 -18.51 -3.84 9.64
CA PHE A 398 -18.62 -2.48 10.16
C PHE A 398 -17.53 -2.18 11.19
N LYS A 399 -17.27 -3.08 12.13
CA LYS A 399 -16.22 -2.92 13.13
C LYS A 399 -14.86 -2.87 12.48
N THR A 400 -14.59 -3.69 11.48
CA THR A 400 -13.33 -3.67 10.74
C THR A 400 -13.18 -2.38 9.96
N PHE A 401 -14.21 -1.96 9.22
CA PHE A 401 -14.25 -0.68 8.54
C PHE A 401 -14.00 0.49 9.50
N PHE A 402 -14.58 0.46 10.69
CA PHE A 402 -14.34 1.47 11.70
C PHE A 402 -12.94 1.37 12.29
N TYR A 403 -12.47 0.20 12.72
CA TYR A 403 -11.14 0.03 13.32
C TYR A 403 -10.02 0.43 12.36
N THR A 404 -10.16 0.18 11.06
CA THR A 404 -9.15 0.57 10.07
C THR A 404 -9.14 2.08 9.80
N ARG A 405 -10.19 2.80 10.19
CA ARG A 405 -10.32 4.26 10.06
C ARG A 405 -10.25 4.99 11.40
N TYR A 406 -10.31 4.27 12.52
CA TYR A 406 -10.47 4.79 13.87
C TYR A 406 -9.46 4.15 14.82
N ALA A 407 -8.26 4.73 14.90
CA ALA A 407 -7.32 4.47 16.00
C ALA A 407 -7.67 5.38 17.19
N PHE A 408 -8.88 5.23 17.74
CA PHE A 408 -9.25 6.00 18.92
C PHE A 408 -8.51 5.48 20.12
N THR A 409 -7.76 6.39 20.71
CA THR A 409 -6.94 6.11 21.87
C THR A 409 -7.53 6.90 23.00
N LEU A 410 -8.14 6.20 23.96
CA LEU A 410 -8.68 6.79 25.19
C LEU A 410 -7.60 7.54 26.02
N LEU A 411 -6.34 7.47 25.60
CA LEU A 411 -5.17 7.99 26.28
C LEU A 411 -4.47 9.13 25.50
N ASN A 412 -5.21 9.86 24.67
CA ASN A 412 -4.71 11.04 23.95
C ASN A 412 -3.54 10.73 22.98
N GLY A 413 -3.68 9.68 22.17
CA GLY A 413 -2.79 9.39 21.04
C GLY A 413 -2.26 7.95 21.00
N PRO A 414 -1.95 7.42 19.79
CA PRO A 414 -1.38 6.08 19.56
C PRO A 414 -0.17 5.77 20.44
N GLN A 415 0.76 6.71 20.60
CA GLN A 415 2.01 6.49 21.34
C GLN A 415 1.76 6.32 22.85
N LYS A 416 0.83 7.11 23.42
CA LYS A 416 0.48 7.02 24.84
C LYS A 416 -0.32 5.76 25.15
N THR A 417 -1.19 5.35 24.22
CA THR A 417 -1.89 4.08 24.32
C THR A 417 -0.94 2.90 24.23
N GLN A 418 -0.02 2.86 23.25
CA GLN A 418 0.96 1.76 23.16
C GLN A 418 1.83 1.66 24.41
N LYS A 419 2.29 2.79 24.96
CA LYS A 419 3.06 2.81 26.20
C LYS A 419 2.24 2.27 27.38
N TRP A 420 1.00 2.72 27.53
CA TRP A 420 0.13 2.25 28.61
C TRP A 420 -0.22 0.76 28.47
N LEU A 421 -0.49 0.29 27.24
CA LEU A 421 -0.76 -1.12 26.96
C LEU A 421 0.43 -2.01 27.35
N ALA A 422 1.65 -1.58 27.04
CA ALA A 422 2.87 -2.28 27.45
C ALA A 422 3.05 -2.29 28.98
N ASP A 423 2.80 -1.16 29.64
CA ASP A 423 2.94 -1.03 31.10
C ASP A 423 1.85 -1.82 31.88
N HIS A 424 0.74 -2.21 31.22
CA HIS A 424 -0.44 -2.83 31.86
C HIS A 424 -0.87 -4.13 31.16
N GLU A 425 0.05 -4.81 30.48
CA GLU A 425 -0.18 -6.02 29.69
C GLU A 425 -0.97 -7.09 30.46
N GLU A 426 -0.65 -7.29 31.73
CA GLU A 426 -1.29 -8.32 32.56
C GLU A 426 -2.76 -8.00 32.88
N ILE A 427 -3.10 -6.73 33.04
CA ILE A 427 -4.48 -6.28 33.26
C ILE A 427 -5.30 -6.50 31.98
N ILE A 428 -4.69 -6.23 30.82
CA ILE A 428 -5.33 -6.43 29.52
C ILE A 428 -5.55 -7.91 29.25
N ARG A 429 -4.56 -8.76 29.57
CA ARG A 429 -4.67 -10.22 29.46
C ARG A 429 -5.83 -10.75 30.29
N LEU A 430 -5.95 -10.31 31.55
CA LEU A 430 -7.05 -10.72 32.43
C LEU A 430 -8.41 -10.21 31.94
N ALA A 431 -8.49 -8.97 31.46
CA ALA A 431 -9.71 -8.41 30.88
C ALA A 431 -10.12 -9.13 29.59
N TYR A 432 -9.15 -9.51 28.76
CA TYR A 432 -9.38 -10.29 27.54
C TYR A 432 -9.90 -11.69 27.85
N GLU A 433 -9.28 -12.40 28.80
CA GLU A 433 -9.72 -13.75 29.20
C GLU A 433 -11.15 -13.72 29.78
N GLU A 434 -11.50 -12.68 30.52
CA GLU A 434 -12.86 -12.51 31.04
C GLU A 434 -13.87 -12.14 29.94
N ALA A 435 -13.50 -11.23 29.04
CA ALA A 435 -14.33 -10.88 27.88
C ALA A 435 -14.56 -12.08 26.96
N LYS A 436 -13.53 -12.90 26.73
CA LYS A 436 -13.59 -14.13 25.94
C LYS A 436 -14.58 -15.13 26.53
N LYS A 437 -14.57 -15.35 27.86
CA LYS A 437 -15.57 -16.20 28.52
C LYS A 437 -17.01 -15.70 28.34
N ILE A 438 -17.22 -14.39 28.39
CA ILE A 438 -18.54 -13.78 28.18
C ILE A 438 -18.99 -13.99 26.73
N VAL A 439 -18.10 -13.80 25.77
CA VAL A 439 -18.37 -14.02 24.33
C VAL A 439 -18.67 -15.50 24.05
N ASP A 440 -17.88 -16.42 24.60
CA ASP A 440 -18.09 -17.86 24.42
C ASP A 440 -19.42 -18.32 25.04
N LYS A 441 -19.81 -17.74 26.18
CA LYS A 441 -21.12 -17.96 26.81
C LYS A 441 -22.26 -17.44 25.93
N HIS A 442 -22.14 -16.24 25.35
CA HIS A 442 -23.12 -15.70 24.41
C HIS A 442 -23.24 -16.52 23.12
N LYS A 443 -22.12 -17.03 22.57
CA LYS A 443 -22.12 -17.93 21.41
C LYS A 443 -22.85 -19.24 21.68
N ALA A 444 -22.71 -19.79 22.89
CA ALA A 444 -23.44 -20.99 23.31
C ALA A 444 -24.95 -20.71 23.49
N GLU A 445 -25.31 -19.54 24.01
CA GLU A 445 -26.71 -19.12 24.20
C GLU A 445 -27.43 -18.77 22.88
N GLN A 446 -26.72 -18.24 21.88
CA GLN A 446 -27.26 -17.99 20.54
C GLN A 446 -27.50 -19.29 19.75
N LYS A 447 -26.57 -20.27 19.81
CA LYS A 447 -26.76 -21.60 19.22
C LYS A 447 -27.99 -22.34 19.77
N ALA A 448 -28.42 -22.03 20.99
CA ALA A 448 -29.60 -22.62 21.62
C ALA A 448 -30.93 -21.95 21.21
N LYS A 449 -30.90 -20.73 20.66
CA LYS A 449 -32.10 -19.97 20.27
C LYS A 449 -32.50 -20.12 18.79
N GLU A 450 -31.69 -20.79 17.99
CA GLU A 450 -31.95 -20.98 16.56
C GLU A 450 -32.85 -22.18 16.26
N LYS A 451 -34.16 -22.01 16.50
CA LYS A 451 -35.21 -22.73 15.76
C LYS A 451 -36.44 -21.82 15.63
N ASN A 452 -36.80 -21.55 14.37
CA ASN A 452 -37.91 -20.73 13.84
C ASN A 452 -37.67 -19.21 13.71
N SER A 453 -37.50 -18.75 12.46
CA SER A 453 -38.47 -17.83 11.82
C SER A 453 -38.08 -17.57 10.36
N GLU A 454 -38.98 -17.90 9.44
CA GLU A 454 -39.10 -17.20 8.15
C GLU A 454 -39.58 -15.75 8.42
N ILE A 455 -39.41 -14.86 7.43
CA ILE A 455 -39.84 -13.43 7.33
C ILE A 455 -38.66 -12.43 7.38
N ILE A 456 -37.90 -12.35 6.28
CA ILE A 456 -36.83 -11.35 6.06
C ILE A 456 -37.32 -10.11 5.27
N PRO A 457 -38.21 -10.22 4.25
CA PRO A 457 -38.62 -9.06 3.45
C PRO A 457 -39.49 -8.02 4.19
N GLU A 458 -40.39 -8.45 5.08
CA GLU A 458 -41.29 -7.56 5.84
C GLU A 458 -40.54 -6.73 6.89
N MET A 459 -39.50 -7.29 7.50
CA MET A 459 -38.72 -6.61 8.53
C MET A 459 -37.89 -5.46 7.97
N ILE A 460 -37.29 -5.65 6.80
CA ILE A 460 -36.54 -4.58 6.13
C ILE A 460 -37.47 -3.45 5.70
N LYS A 461 -38.65 -3.78 5.14
CA LYS A 461 -39.66 -2.76 4.81
C LYS A 461 -40.13 -2.01 6.06
N LYS A 462 -40.39 -2.72 7.17
CA LYS A 462 -40.82 -2.13 8.45
C LYS A 462 -39.77 -1.18 9.04
N TYR A 463 -38.49 -1.55 9.02
CA TYR A 463 -37.43 -0.69 9.55
C TYR A 463 -37.27 0.61 8.78
N PHE A 464 -37.32 0.57 7.45
CA PHE A 464 -37.30 1.80 6.66
C PHE A 464 -38.57 2.65 6.88
N LEU A 465 -39.74 2.03 7.09
CA LEU A 465 -40.96 2.76 7.47
C LEU A 465 -40.80 3.48 8.82
N GLU A 466 -40.06 2.89 9.75
CA GLU A 466 -39.78 3.43 11.09
C GLU A 466 -38.63 4.46 11.10
N ASN A 467 -37.73 4.42 10.11
CA ASN A 467 -36.54 5.28 10.01
C ASN A 467 -36.63 6.27 8.83
N ARG A 468 -37.53 7.25 8.92
CA ARG A 468 -37.79 8.22 7.85
C ARG A 468 -36.55 9.03 7.41
N GLN A 469 -35.67 9.41 8.34
CA GLN A 469 -34.42 10.12 8.00
C GLN A 469 -33.53 9.28 7.08
N LEU A 470 -33.52 7.99 7.30
CA LEU A 470 -32.70 7.06 6.56
C LEU A 470 -33.27 6.82 5.16
N VAL A 471 -34.60 6.64 5.04
CA VAL A 471 -35.28 6.69 3.73
C VAL A 471 -34.97 7.98 2.99
N GLN A 472 -34.92 9.12 3.69
CA GLN A 472 -34.60 10.41 3.09
C GLN A 472 -33.14 10.45 2.60
N VAL A 473 -32.17 9.96 3.38
CA VAL A 473 -30.75 9.87 2.98
C VAL A 473 -30.61 9.04 1.71
N TYR A 474 -31.17 7.83 1.68
CA TYR A 474 -31.11 7.00 0.48
C TYR A 474 -31.92 7.59 -0.67
N SER A 475 -33.08 8.21 -0.42
CA SER A 475 -33.86 8.85 -1.48
C SER A 475 -33.09 10.01 -2.11
N ASN A 476 -32.41 10.82 -1.30
CA ASN A 476 -31.56 11.91 -1.78
C ASN A 476 -30.38 11.35 -2.57
N MET A 477 -29.71 10.33 -2.03
CA MET A 477 -28.57 9.67 -2.66
C MET A 477 -28.94 9.06 -4.02
N LEU A 478 -30.11 8.46 -4.09
CA LEU A 478 -30.64 7.76 -5.27
C LEU A 478 -31.42 8.70 -6.22
N GLY A 479 -31.54 9.99 -5.90
CA GLY A 479 -32.33 10.95 -6.68
C GLY A 479 -33.81 10.59 -6.81
N LEU A 480 -34.39 9.88 -5.82
CA LEU A 480 -35.80 9.52 -5.83
C LEU A 480 -36.66 10.77 -5.57
N PRO A 481 -37.67 11.06 -6.41
CA PRO A 481 -38.50 12.26 -6.28
C PRO A 481 -39.10 12.40 -4.88
N GLU A 482 -39.14 13.60 -4.31
CA GLU A 482 -39.82 13.83 -3.03
C GLU A 482 -41.29 13.42 -3.09
N SER A 483 -41.94 13.64 -4.25
CA SER A 483 -43.32 13.24 -4.54
C SER A 483 -43.53 11.72 -4.65
N MET A 484 -42.47 10.92 -4.75
CA MET A 484 -42.59 9.46 -4.80
C MET A 484 -43.01 8.91 -3.43
N PRO A 485 -44.04 8.05 -3.35
CA PRO A 485 -44.49 7.47 -2.09
C PRO A 485 -43.38 6.71 -1.37
N ASN A 486 -43.30 6.84 -0.04
CA ASN A 486 -42.28 6.17 0.76
C ASN A 486 -42.28 4.65 0.58
N SER A 487 -43.44 4.01 0.39
CA SER A 487 -43.51 2.58 0.10
C SER A 487 -42.75 2.19 -1.17
N VAL A 488 -42.87 3.01 -2.23
CA VAL A 488 -42.18 2.80 -3.51
C VAL A 488 -40.68 3.11 -3.39
N LYS A 489 -40.32 4.17 -2.63
CA LYS A 489 -38.91 4.46 -2.32
C LYS A 489 -38.25 3.30 -1.59
N ILE A 490 -38.93 2.73 -0.59
CA ILE A 490 -38.46 1.60 0.21
C ILE A 490 -38.30 0.35 -0.65
N GLU A 491 -39.21 0.08 -1.59
CA GLU A 491 -39.05 -1.06 -2.51
C GLU A 491 -37.87 -0.90 -3.45
N LYS A 492 -37.64 0.31 -3.99
CA LYS A 492 -36.45 0.59 -4.79
C LYS A 492 -35.17 0.47 -3.97
N ILE A 493 -35.12 1.05 -2.78
CA ILE A 493 -33.98 0.94 -1.86
C ILE A 493 -33.72 -0.53 -1.51
N TYR A 494 -34.76 -1.30 -1.20
CA TYR A 494 -34.64 -2.73 -0.90
C TYR A 494 -34.13 -3.55 -2.08
N LEU A 495 -34.62 -3.29 -3.30
CA LEU A 495 -34.13 -3.96 -4.51
C LEU A 495 -32.64 -3.67 -4.73
N LEU A 496 -32.20 -2.45 -4.48
CA LEU A 496 -30.80 -2.04 -4.63
C LEU A 496 -29.90 -2.62 -3.54
N ILE A 497 -30.41 -2.78 -2.32
CA ILE A 497 -29.74 -3.55 -1.26
C ILE A 497 -29.60 -5.01 -1.68
N LYS A 498 -30.69 -5.62 -2.17
CA LYS A 498 -30.73 -7.02 -2.59
C LYS A 498 -29.75 -7.31 -3.73
N THR A 499 -29.57 -6.34 -4.62
CA THR A 499 -28.70 -6.44 -5.80
C THR A 499 -27.28 -5.91 -5.56
N GLY A 500 -27.00 -5.49 -4.33
CA GLY A 500 -25.67 -5.03 -3.92
C GLY A 500 -25.25 -3.69 -4.46
N VAL A 501 -26.21 -2.87 -4.88
CA VAL A 501 -25.97 -1.54 -5.42
C VAL A 501 -25.79 -0.51 -4.32
N ILE A 502 -26.41 -0.72 -3.15
CA ILE A 502 -26.27 0.13 -1.95
C ILE A 502 -26.31 -0.72 -0.68
N THR A 503 -25.69 -0.26 0.40
CA THR A 503 -25.72 -0.95 1.70
C THR A 503 -27.06 -0.82 2.42
N MET A 504 -27.42 -1.79 3.26
CA MET A 504 -28.33 -1.50 4.37
C MET A 504 -27.57 -0.70 5.44
N PRO A 505 -28.20 0.29 6.08
CA PRO A 505 -27.65 0.86 7.30
C PRO A 505 -27.76 -0.17 8.43
N GLN A 506 -26.61 -0.52 8.97
CA GLN A 506 -26.45 -1.60 9.92
C GLN A 506 -26.90 -1.22 11.35
N MET A 507 -28.20 -1.01 11.57
CA MET A 507 -28.78 -1.15 12.93
C MET A 507 -29.68 -2.38 13.08
N MET A 508 -30.02 -3.07 12.00
CA MET A 508 -30.97 -4.19 12.04
C MET A 508 -30.40 -5.57 12.35
N TYR A 509 -29.08 -5.75 12.37
CA TYR A 509 -28.51 -7.02 12.82
C TYR A 509 -28.49 -7.18 14.35
N ARG A 510 -28.94 -6.17 15.10
CA ARG A 510 -29.05 -6.28 16.56
C ARG A 510 -30.19 -7.18 17.03
N GLU A 511 -31.19 -7.47 16.18
CA GLU A 511 -32.38 -8.21 16.61
C GLU A 511 -32.64 -9.55 15.89
N THR A 512 -32.08 -9.83 14.69
CA THR A 512 -32.58 -11.00 13.90
C THR A 512 -31.57 -11.85 13.12
N GLY A 513 -30.28 -11.82 13.46
CA GLY A 513 -29.30 -12.90 13.24
C GLY A 513 -29.24 -13.81 12.00
N ARG A 514 -29.92 -13.57 10.86
CA ARG A 514 -30.04 -14.59 9.78
C ARG A 514 -30.24 -14.07 8.34
N ILE A 515 -29.72 -12.91 7.96
CA ILE A 515 -29.97 -12.37 6.60
C ILE A 515 -28.99 -12.96 5.54
N GLY A 516 -27.90 -13.63 5.94
CA GLY A 516 -26.85 -14.11 5.02
C GLY A 516 -27.20 -15.34 4.16
N ASP A 517 -27.93 -16.31 4.71
CA ASP A 517 -28.05 -17.65 4.09
C ASP A 517 -29.13 -17.76 2.99
N GLU A 518 -30.04 -16.79 2.86
CA GLU A 518 -31.19 -16.87 1.92
C GLU A 518 -31.11 -15.87 0.75
N LEU A 519 -29.99 -15.16 0.59
CA LEU A 519 -29.74 -14.26 -0.54
C LEU A 519 -28.70 -14.79 -1.56
N LEU A 520 -28.36 -16.08 -1.46
CA LEU A 520 -27.49 -16.81 -2.40
C LEU A 520 -28.27 -17.84 -3.23
#